data_AF-A0A8H2JH18-F1
#
_entry.id   AF-A0A8H2JH18-F1
#
_cell.length_a   1.000
_cell.length_b   1.000
_cell.length_c   1.000
_cell.angle_alpha   90.00
_cell.angle_beta   90.00
_cell.angle_gamma   90.00
#
_symmetry.space_group_name_H-M   'P 1'
#
loop_
_entity.id
_entity.type
_entity.pdbx_description
1 polymer ?
#
loop_
_entity_poly.entity_id
_entity_poly.type
_entity_poly.pdbx_seq_one_letter_code
_entity_poly.pdbx_strand_id
1 'polypeptide(L)'
;MPQLNRARVATIVVAGAGLAFLAACSHVDAAKPTPTLDPTTSPAPAKLTSADFMAVCQGATQSRATDYQPDTKSHKTILFTPLVHGLVEDTSTLPSDWTVQFDADRNTYAAIDTVVCVETKDEQSLKECSGYQDNGHSTANKVDLRATTYTVTVRVATTGKELGTTELSGTDDTCPMFMSFDDDTQTKQYNVPPPKDDLIAFVKQFVQP
;
A
#
# COMPACT_ATOMS: atom_id res chain seq x y z
N MET A 1 24.29 -3.23 43.98
CA MET A 1 24.81 -4.51 44.52
C MET A 1 23.90 -5.63 44.05
N PRO A 2 24.44 -6.67 43.41
CA PRO A 2 23.67 -7.71 42.71
C PRO A 2 23.33 -8.87 43.66
N GLN A 3 22.25 -9.60 43.38
CA GLN A 3 22.11 -10.99 43.83
C GLN A 3 21.53 -11.84 42.69
N LEU A 4 22.46 -12.56 42.06
CA LEU A 4 22.24 -13.79 41.29
C LEU A 4 21.64 -14.86 42.22
N ASN A 5 20.64 -15.60 41.73
CA ASN A 5 20.36 -17.00 42.09
C ASN A 5 19.13 -17.46 41.27
N ARG A 6 19.00 -18.67 40.75
CA ARG A 6 19.82 -19.89 40.75
C ARG A 6 19.12 -20.83 39.74
N ALA A 7 19.86 -21.37 38.79
CA ALA A 7 19.34 -22.38 37.87
C ALA A 7 18.93 -23.66 38.63
N ARG A 8 17.85 -24.31 38.18
CA ARG A 8 17.61 -25.74 38.43
C ARG A 8 17.14 -26.41 37.13
N VAL A 9 18.04 -27.23 36.61
CA VAL A 9 17.84 -28.26 35.60
C VAL A 9 17.09 -29.43 36.25
N ALA A 10 16.13 -30.04 35.55
CA ALA A 10 15.60 -31.35 35.88
C ALA A 10 15.32 -32.16 34.61
N THR A 11 16.25 -33.06 34.32
CA THR A 11 16.17 -34.12 33.32
C THR A 11 15.33 -35.26 33.89
N ILE A 12 14.37 -35.80 33.12
CA ILE A 12 13.70 -37.07 33.46
C ILE A 12 13.91 -38.05 32.30
N VAL A 13 14.67 -39.10 32.60
CA VAL A 13 14.80 -40.33 31.81
C VAL A 13 13.91 -41.37 32.46
N VAL A 14 13.04 -42.03 31.69
CA VAL A 14 12.41 -43.28 32.11
C VAL A 14 12.52 -44.28 30.95
N ALA A 15 13.25 -45.35 31.22
CA ALA A 15 13.28 -46.58 30.43
C ALA A 15 12.55 -47.68 31.22
N GLY A 16 11.80 -48.53 30.53
CA GLY A 16 11.16 -49.70 31.14
C GLY A 16 10.30 -50.47 30.15
N ALA A 17 10.85 -51.56 29.63
CA ALA A 17 10.26 -52.47 28.66
C ALA A 17 9.25 -53.46 29.29
N GLY A 18 8.31 -53.96 28.48
CA GLY A 18 7.46 -55.11 28.81
C GLY A 18 6.54 -55.50 27.66
N LEU A 19 6.94 -56.53 26.90
CA LEU A 19 6.24 -57.12 25.75
C LEU A 19 4.97 -57.88 26.13
N ALA A 20 3.93 -57.80 25.29
CA ALA A 20 2.94 -58.85 25.13
C ALA A 20 2.51 -58.95 23.66
N PHE A 21 2.81 -60.09 23.04
CA PHE A 21 2.39 -60.49 21.70
C PHE A 21 0.91 -60.89 21.70
N LEU A 22 0.12 -60.36 20.77
CA LEU A 22 -1.05 -61.05 20.22
C LEU A 22 -1.05 -60.89 18.70
N ALA A 23 -0.98 -62.03 18.03
CA ALA A 23 -1.05 -62.18 16.58
C ALA A 23 -2.48 -62.00 16.08
N ALA A 24 -2.65 -61.18 15.04
CA ALA A 24 -3.78 -61.26 14.12
C ALA A 24 -3.29 -60.87 12.72
N CYS A 25 -3.41 -61.81 11.79
CA CYS A 25 -3.06 -61.62 10.38
C CYS A 25 -4.18 -60.89 9.62
N SER A 26 -3.75 -60.23 8.54
CA SER A 26 -4.51 -59.93 7.32
C SER A 26 -5.42 -58.70 7.35
N HIS A 27 -4.89 -57.56 6.92
CA HIS A 27 -5.23 -56.93 5.63
C HIS A 27 -4.29 -55.72 5.45
N VAL A 28 -3.31 -55.86 4.55
CA VAL A 28 -2.52 -54.70 4.11
C VAL A 28 -3.38 -53.98 3.09
N ASP A 29 -4.17 -53.00 3.55
CA ASP A 29 -4.60 -51.94 2.66
C ASP A 29 -3.34 -51.21 2.21
N ALA A 30 -3.03 -51.33 0.92
CA ALA A 30 -1.92 -50.65 0.30
C ALA A 30 -2.02 -49.16 0.65
N ALA A 31 -1.09 -48.69 1.48
CA ALA A 31 -0.96 -47.28 1.79
C ALA A 31 -0.79 -46.54 0.46
N LYS A 32 -1.84 -45.79 0.09
CA LYS A 32 -1.83 -44.85 -1.03
C LYS A 32 -0.57 -43.99 -0.88
N PRO A 33 0.28 -43.86 -1.92
CA PRO A 33 1.48 -43.05 -1.82
C PRO A 33 1.06 -41.64 -1.40
N THR A 34 1.55 -41.20 -0.24
CA THR A 34 1.50 -39.80 0.15
C THR A 34 2.28 -39.05 -0.92
N PRO A 35 1.75 -37.98 -1.53
CA PRO A 35 2.51 -37.19 -2.49
C PRO A 35 3.77 -36.67 -1.79
N THR A 36 4.93 -37.19 -2.17
CA THR A 36 6.21 -36.59 -1.85
C THR A 36 6.17 -35.18 -2.41
N LEU A 37 6.09 -34.17 -1.55
CA LEU A 37 6.28 -32.78 -1.95
C LEU A 37 7.69 -32.68 -2.53
N ASP A 38 7.75 -32.48 -3.83
CA ASP A 38 8.98 -32.33 -4.58
C ASP A 38 9.74 -31.09 -4.04
N PRO A 39 10.92 -31.25 -3.42
CA PRO A 39 11.65 -30.13 -2.79
C PRO A 39 12.23 -29.15 -3.83
N THR A 40 11.98 -29.39 -5.12
CA THR A 40 12.57 -28.66 -6.24
C THR A 40 11.69 -27.51 -6.76
N THR A 41 10.44 -27.39 -6.28
CA THR A 41 9.57 -26.29 -6.73
C THR A 41 9.78 -25.08 -5.82
N SER A 42 10.64 -24.16 -6.26
CA SER A 42 10.69 -22.82 -5.67
C SER A 42 9.28 -22.22 -5.67
N PRO A 43 8.81 -21.61 -4.57
CA PRO A 43 7.51 -20.96 -4.55
C PRO A 43 7.40 -19.99 -5.73
N ALA A 44 6.21 -19.93 -6.35
CA ALA A 44 5.93 -18.92 -7.36
C ALA A 44 6.27 -17.54 -6.76
N PRO A 45 6.90 -16.63 -7.53
CA PRO A 45 7.22 -15.30 -7.02
C PRO A 45 5.95 -14.63 -6.50
N ALA A 46 6.04 -14.01 -5.31
CA ALA A 46 4.93 -13.24 -4.77
C ALA A 46 4.52 -12.15 -5.77
N LYS A 47 3.22 -11.98 -5.99
CA LYS A 47 2.70 -10.90 -6.84
C LYS A 47 2.96 -9.55 -6.18
N LEU A 48 3.23 -8.54 -6.99
CA LEU A 48 3.38 -7.17 -6.52
C LEU A 48 2.01 -6.56 -6.19
N THR A 49 2.00 -5.72 -5.16
CA THR A 49 0.87 -4.95 -4.67
C THR A 49 1.26 -3.48 -4.60
N SER A 50 0.31 -2.57 -4.33
CA SER A 50 0.63 -1.15 -4.13
C SER A 50 1.60 -0.92 -2.97
N ALA A 51 1.46 -1.70 -1.89
CA ALA A 51 2.34 -1.62 -0.72
C ALA A 51 3.83 -1.82 -1.08
N ASP A 52 4.11 -2.64 -2.09
CA ASP A 52 5.46 -2.90 -2.59
C ASP A 52 6.13 -1.68 -3.26
N PHE A 53 5.35 -0.65 -3.61
CA PHE A 53 5.83 0.58 -4.27
C PHE A 53 5.82 1.81 -3.35
N MET A 54 5.10 1.79 -2.22
CA MET A 54 4.99 2.96 -1.33
C MET A 54 6.36 3.46 -0.84
N ALA A 55 7.29 2.54 -0.54
CA ALA A 55 8.63 2.88 -0.09
C ALA A 55 9.47 3.60 -1.18
N VAL A 56 9.11 3.47 -2.47
CA VAL A 56 9.76 4.20 -3.56
C VAL A 56 9.60 5.70 -3.38
N CYS A 57 8.50 6.17 -2.78
CA CYS A 57 8.33 7.60 -2.46
C CYS A 57 9.41 8.14 -1.53
N GLN A 58 9.98 7.29 -0.68
CA GLN A 58 11.11 7.60 0.20
C GLN A 58 12.47 7.23 -0.42
N GLY A 59 12.52 6.98 -1.73
CA GLY A 59 13.75 6.66 -2.47
C GLY A 59 14.18 5.19 -2.41
N ALA A 60 13.34 4.28 -1.89
CA ALA A 60 13.61 2.85 -1.96
C ALA A 60 13.47 2.30 -3.40
N THR A 61 13.84 1.05 -3.60
CA THR A 61 13.78 0.37 -4.89
C THR A 61 12.76 -0.77 -4.89
N GLN A 62 12.11 -0.99 -6.04
CA GLN A 62 11.33 -2.18 -6.31
C GLN A 62 11.94 -2.94 -7.49
N SER A 63 12.84 -3.88 -7.22
CA SER A 63 13.61 -4.59 -8.25
C SER A 63 12.79 -5.50 -9.17
N ARG A 64 11.53 -5.80 -8.82
CA ARG A 64 10.62 -6.63 -9.62
C ARG A 64 9.72 -5.81 -10.56
N ALA A 65 9.87 -4.48 -10.54
CA ALA A 65 9.19 -3.56 -11.46
C ALA A 65 9.87 -3.56 -12.84
N THR A 66 9.19 -3.00 -13.84
CA THR A 66 9.77 -2.78 -15.17
C THR A 66 10.86 -1.70 -15.08
N ASP A 67 11.96 -1.89 -15.80
CA ASP A 67 12.98 -0.84 -15.90
C ASP A 67 12.47 0.34 -16.71
N TYR A 68 12.68 1.54 -16.16
CA TYR A 68 12.37 2.78 -16.87
C TYR A 68 13.33 2.99 -18.04
N GLN A 69 12.76 3.17 -19.24
CA GLN A 69 13.47 3.39 -20.49
C GLN A 69 13.07 4.75 -21.09
N PRO A 70 13.90 5.81 -21.00
CA PRO A 70 13.53 7.17 -21.39
C PRO A 70 12.99 7.33 -22.83
N ASP A 71 13.42 6.45 -23.75
CA ASP A 71 13.01 6.49 -25.16
C ASP A 71 11.66 5.80 -25.43
N THR A 72 11.02 5.24 -24.39
CA THR A 72 9.72 4.58 -24.52
C THR A 72 8.60 5.61 -24.55
N LYS A 73 7.70 5.47 -25.52
CA LYS A 73 6.58 6.41 -25.71
C LYS A 73 5.47 6.29 -24.66
N SER A 74 5.49 5.23 -23.86
CA SER A 74 4.42 4.90 -22.92
C SER A 74 4.96 4.10 -21.75
N HIS A 75 4.84 4.70 -20.57
CA HIS A 75 5.26 4.13 -19.29
C HIS A 75 4.04 3.79 -18.43
N LYS A 76 4.25 2.93 -17.43
CA LYS A 76 3.21 2.54 -16.48
C LYS A 76 3.53 3.08 -15.10
N THR A 77 2.55 3.75 -14.52
CA THR A 77 2.73 4.48 -13.27
C THR A 77 1.70 4.10 -12.22
N ILE A 78 2.09 4.31 -10.97
CA ILE A 78 1.23 4.24 -9.79
C ILE A 78 1.34 5.56 -9.03
N LEU A 79 0.19 6.12 -8.64
CA LEU A 79 0.11 7.38 -7.91
C LEU A 79 -0.21 7.11 -6.45
N PHE A 80 0.56 7.73 -5.55
CA PHE A 80 0.30 7.75 -4.12
C PHE A 80 -0.04 9.17 -3.66
N THR A 81 -1.17 9.30 -2.96
CA THR A 81 -1.62 10.56 -2.34
C THR A 81 -1.70 10.42 -0.82
N PRO A 82 -1.57 11.53 -0.07
CA PRO A 82 -1.65 11.49 1.38
C PRO A 82 -3.09 11.26 1.84
N LEU A 83 -3.28 10.37 2.81
CA LEU A 83 -4.55 10.14 3.49
C LEU A 83 -4.30 9.85 4.97
N VAL A 84 -4.66 10.80 5.84
CA VAL A 84 -4.68 10.79 7.33
C VAL A 84 -3.40 10.26 8.02
N HIS A 85 -3.05 8.99 7.82
CA HIS A 85 -1.95 8.29 8.46
C HIS A 85 -0.99 7.60 7.49
N GLY A 86 -1.04 7.92 6.20
CA GLY A 86 -0.08 7.38 5.25
C GLY A 86 -0.37 7.78 3.81
N LEU A 87 0.20 6.99 2.91
CA LEU A 87 -0.06 7.09 1.48
C LEU A 87 -1.13 6.07 1.09
N VAL A 88 -1.92 6.42 0.09
CA VAL A 88 -2.94 5.56 -0.52
C VAL A 88 -2.74 5.57 -2.03
N GLU A 89 -2.96 4.43 -2.67
CA GLU A 89 -2.99 4.37 -4.13
C GLU A 89 -4.19 5.18 -4.65
N ASP A 90 -3.93 6.14 -5.52
CA ASP A 90 -4.96 6.95 -6.18
C ASP A 90 -4.78 6.95 -7.71
N THR A 91 -4.78 5.76 -8.30
CA THR A 91 -4.69 5.60 -9.76
C THR A 91 -5.94 6.11 -10.50
N SER A 92 -7.03 6.40 -9.78
CA SER A 92 -8.28 6.95 -10.34
C SER A 92 -8.14 8.40 -10.83
N THR A 93 -7.16 9.12 -10.31
CA THR A 93 -6.85 10.49 -10.71
C THR A 93 -6.14 10.57 -12.06
N LEU A 94 -5.48 9.48 -12.50
CA LEU A 94 -4.71 9.45 -13.75
C LEU A 94 -5.49 8.83 -14.92
N PRO A 95 -5.10 9.13 -16.18
CA PRO A 95 -5.58 8.40 -17.35
C PRO A 95 -5.34 6.89 -17.22
N SER A 96 -6.34 6.09 -17.58
CA SER A 96 -6.31 4.63 -17.39
C SER A 96 -5.29 3.91 -18.27
N ASP A 97 -4.86 4.54 -19.37
CA ASP A 97 -3.78 4.03 -20.21
C ASP A 97 -2.39 4.22 -19.59
N TRP A 98 -2.25 5.00 -18.52
CA TRP A 98 -0.98 5.17 -17.79
C TRP A 98 -0.86 4.23 -16.60
N THR A 99 -1.98 3.76 -16.07
CA THR A 99 -1.99 2.93 -14.87
C THR A 99 -2.17 1.45 -15.22
N VAL A 100 -2.04 0.60 -14.21
CA VAL A 100 -2.41 -0.82 -14.27
C VAL A 100 -3.38 -1.11 -13.14
N GLN A 101 -4.36 -1.95 -13.40
CA GLN A 101 -5.30 -2.39 -12.37
C GLN A 101 -4.76 -3.62 -11.65
N PHE A 102 -5.01 -3.67 -10.34
CA PHE A 102 -4.66 -4.85 -9.55
C PHE A 102 -5.45 -6.05 -10.06
N ASP A 103 -4.77 -7.18 -10.16
CA ASP A 103 -5.36 -8.44 -10.59
C ASP A 103 -4.86 -9.54 -9.66
N ALA A 104 -5.76 -10.19 -8.93
CA ALA A 104 -5.37 -11.21 -7.97
C ALA A 104 -4.75 -12.44 -8.65
N ASP A 105 -5.00 -12.65 -9.94
CA ASP A 105 -4.53 -13.80 -10.72
C ASP A 105 -3.27 -13.49 -11.52
N ARG A 106 -2.98 -12.21 -11.79
CA ARG A 106 -1.83 -11.76 -12.60
C ARG A 106 -0.89 -10.82 -11.83
N ASN A 107 0.39 -10.82 -12.18
CA ASN A 107 1.36 -9.88 -11.61
C ASN A 107 1.35 -8.54 -12.40
N THR A 108 0.19 -7.89 -12.52
CA THR A 108 0.02 -6.69 -13.37
C THR A 108 0.91 -5.54 -12.93
N TYR A 109 1.18 -5.42 -11.63
CA TYR A 109 2.00 -4.34 -11.06
C TYR A 109 3.48 -4.46 -11.41
N ALA A 110 3.94 -5.63 -11.90
CA ALA A 110 5.29 -5.73 -12.46
C ALA A 110 5.50 -4.85 -13.70
N ALA A 111 4.43 -4.45 -14.39
CA ALA A 111 4.53 -3.57 -15.55
C ALA A 111 4.90 -2.12 -15.18
N ILE A 112 4.68 -1.71 -13.92
CA ILE A 112 4.99 -0.35 -13.44
C ILE A 112 6.48 -0.08 -13.57
N ASP A 113 6.87 1.08 -14.09
CA ASP A 113 8.25 1.55 -14.19
C ASP A 113 8.48 2.91 -13.52
N THR A 114 7.40 3.62 -13.18
CA THR A 114 7.42 4.92 -12.51
C THR A 114 6.46 4.96 -11.32
N VAL A 115 6.80 5.77 -10.32
CA VAL A 115 5.97 6.01 -9.13
C VAL A 115 5.80 7.52 -8.97
N VAL A 116 4.55 7.97 -8.89
CA VAL A 116 4.20 9.36 -8.58
C VAL A 116 3.86 9.46 -7.09
N CYS A 117 4.53 10.36 -6.41
CA CYS A 117 4.42 10.55 -4.97
C CYS A 117 3.96 11.97 -4.69
N VAL A 118 2.84 12.10 -3.99
CA VAL A 118 2.31 13.38 -3.52
C VAL A 118 2.50 13.43 -2.01
N GLU A 119 3.18 14.46 -1.53
CA GLU A 119 3.44 14.69 -0.12
C GLU A 119 2.94 16.08 0.27
N THR A 120 2.27 16.20 1.42
CA THR A 120 1.89 17.50 1.96
C THR A 120 3.14 18.25 2.39
N LYS A 121 3.35 19.43 1.80
CA LYS A 121 4.45 20.34 2.14
C LYS A 121 4.02 21.34 3.20
N ASP A 122 2.92 22.06 2.94
CA ASP A 122 2.37 23.09 3.81
C ASP A 122 0.84 23.03 3.78
N GLU A 123 0.18 23.39 4.88
CA GLU A 123 -1.27 23.43 4.98
C GLU A 123 -1.74 24.60 5.86
N GLN A 124 -2.85 25.22 5.46
CA GLN A 124 -3.44 26.35 6.15
C GLN A 124 -4.96 26.22 6.18
N SER A 125 -5.55 26.36 7.38
CA SER A 125 -7.00 26.44 7.53
C SER A 125 -7.56 27.65 6.77
N LEU A 126 -8.53 27.38 5.90
CA LEU A 126 -9.27 28.39 5.15
C LEU A 126 -10.54 28.77 5.90
N LYS A 127 -11.37 27.77 6.22
CA LYS A 127 -12.65 27.96 6.90
C LYS A 127 -13.19 26.65 7.47
N GLU A 128 -14.14 26.81 8.38
CA GLU A 128 -14.94 25.71 8.89
C GLU A 128 -16.22 25.57 8.06
N CYS A 129 -16.43 24.38 7.49
CA CYS A 129 -17.65 24.01 6.79
C CYS A 129 -18.60 23.30 7.76
N SER A 130 -19.89 23.64 7.71
CA SER A 130 -20.93 23.10 8.58
C SER A 130 -22.22 22.83 7.78
N GLY A 131 -23.25 22.29 8.44
CA GLY A 131 -24.53 21.97 7.81
C GLY A 131 -24.65 20.54 7.29
N TYR A 132 -23.74 19.66 7.70
CA TYR A 132 -23.80 18.24 7.37
C TYR A 132 -24.99 17.56 8.05
N GLN A 133 -25.65 16.69 7.29
CA GLN A 133 -26.80 15.91 7.76
C GLN A 133 -26.49 14.42 7.68
N ASP A 134 -27.00 13.66 8.64
CA ASP A 134 -27.07 12.20 8.56
C ASP A 134 -28.54 11.76 8.51
N ASN A 135 -28.91 11.01 7.48
CA ASN A 135 -30.29 10.56 7.25
C ASN A 135 -31.35 11.69 7.33
N GLY A 136 -30.98 12.91 6.90
CA GLY A 136 -31.83 14.11 6.95
C GLY A 136 -31.88 14.82 8.31
N HIS A 137 -31.16 14.32 9.32
CA HIS A 137 -31.00 14.97 10.61
C HIS A 137 -29.78 15.89 10.61
N SER A 138 -29.96 17.13 11.07
CA SER A 138 -28.84 18.06 11.27
C SER A 138 -27.87 17.52 12.31
N THR A 139 -26.59 17.53 11.98
CA THR A 139 -25.51 17.16 12.90
C THR A 139 -24.72 18.41 13.32
N ALA A 140 -23.89 18.29 14.36
CA ALA A 140 -22.90 19.30 14.72
C ALA A 140 -21.54 19.07 14.02
N ASN A 141 -21.50 18.16 13.05
CA ASN A 141 -20.29 17.83 12.30
C ASN A 141 -19.77 19.02 11.50
N LYS A 142 -18.45 19.11 11.42
CA LYS A 142 -17.71 20.19 10.82
C LYS A 142 -16.56 19.66 9.97
N VAL A 143 -16.17 20.43 8.97
CA VAL A 143 -14.91 20.22 8.23
C VAL A 143 -14.02 21.43 8.36
N ASP A 144 -12.80 21.23 8.86
CA ASP A 144 -11.71 22.21 8.74
C ASP A 144 -11.12 22.10 7.34
N LEU A 145 -11.55 23.00 6.44
CA LEU A 145 -11.10 23.04 5.05
C LEU A 145 -9.73 23.70 4.99
N ARG A 146 -8.74 23.02 4.40
CA ARG A 146 -7.35 23.50 4.34
C ARG A 146 -6.85 23.69 2.91
N ALA A 147 -6.37 24.90 2.62
CA ALA A 147 -5.50 25.10 1.48
C ALA A 147 -4.20 24.33 1.74
N THR A 148 -3.75 23.58 0.75
CA THR A 148 -2.63 22.66 0.92
C THR A 148 -1.69 22.77 -0.28
N THR A 149 -0.41 22.94 0.00
CA THR A 149 0.66 22.84 -0.99
C THR A 149 1.27 21.46 -0.89
N TYR A 150 1.43 20.80 -2.03
CA TYR A 150 2.00 19.47 -2.15
C TYR A 150 3.30 19.51 -2.92
N THR A 151 4.26 18.71 -2.49
CA THR A 151 5.39 18.31 -3.33
C THR A 151 4.97 17.07 -4.11
N VAL A 152 5.07 17.13 -5.43
CA VAL A 152 4.79 16.02 -6.33
C VAL A 152 6.09 15.59 -6.99
N THR A 153 6.46 14.33 -6.82
CA THR A 153 7.70 13.76 -7.35
C THR A 153 7.40 12.54 -8.20
N VAL A 154 8.10 12.41 -9.33
CA VAL A 154 8.10 11.18 -10.14
C VAL A 154 9.44 10.47 -9.95
N ARG A 155 9.40 9.19 -9.58
CA ARG A 155 10.58 8.35 -9.34
C ARG A 155 10.55 7.10 -10.23
N VAL A 156 11.73 6.63 -10.63
CA VAL A 156 11.89 5.32 -11.28
C VAL A 156 11.65 4.22 -10.26
N ALA A 157 10.77 3.26 -10.56
CA ALA A 157 10.40 2.20 -9.62
C ALA A 157 11.59 1.31 -9.22
N THR A 158 12.42 0.90 -10.19
CA THR A 158 13.52 -0.05 -9.94
C THR A 158 14.73 0.56 -9.24
N THR A 159 14.87 1.89 -9.25
CA THR A 159 16.05 2.58 -8.72
C THR A 159 15.76 3.63 -7.64
N GLY A 160 14.51 4.05 -7.45
CA GLY A 160 14.13 5.15 -6.55
C GLY A 160 14.59 6.53 -7.02
N LYS A 161 15.30 6.60 -8.16
CA LYS A 161 15.84 7.84 -8.73
C LYS A 161 14.71 8.78 -9.10
N GLU A 162 14.82 10.02 -8.65
CA GLU A 162 13.93 11.11 -9.05
C GLU A 162 14.12 11.47 -10.53
N LEU A 163 13.01 11.52 -11.26
CA LEU A 163 12.93 12.00 -12.64
C LEU A 163 12.58 13.49 -12.68
N GLY A 164 11.72 13.93 -11.76
CA GLY A 164 11.36 15.33 -11.62
C GLY A 164 10.48 15.58 -10.40
N THR A 165 10.39 16.85 -10.02
CA THR A 165 9.61 17.32 -8.87
C THR A 165 8.94 18.65 -9.20
N THR A 166 7.77 18.89 -8.63
CA THR A 166 7.05 20.16 -8.72
C THR A 166 6.28 20.42 -7.43
N GLU A 167 5.81 21.66 -7.26
CA GLU A 167 4.86 22.01 -6.22
C GLU A 167 3.51 22.35 -6.86
N LEU A 168 2.43 21.81 -6.29
CA LEU A 168 1.06 22.10 -6.71
C LEU A 168 0.24 22.48 -5.47
N SER A 169 -0.62 23.47 -5.59
CA SER A 169 -1.45 23.94 -4.47
C SER A 169 -2.94 23.75 -4.76
N GLY A 170 -3.64 23.13 -3.81
CA GLY A 170 -5.09 23.11 -3.77
C GLY A 170 -5.61 24.27 -2.93
N THR A 171 -6.36 25.18 -3.53
CA THR A 171 -6.88 26.39 -2.86
C THR A 171 -8.38 26.63 -3.10
N ASP A 172 -9.08 25.66 -3.68
CA ASP A 172 -10.54 25.71 -3.80
C ASP A 172 -11.16 25.78 -2.40
N ASP A 173 -11.95 26.83 -2.14
CA ASP A 173 -12.58 27.04 -0.87
C ASP A 173 -13.99 26.43 -0.81
N THR A 174 -14.42 25.65 -1.80
CA THR A 174 -15.73 25.00 -1.79
C THR A 174 -15.78 23.90 -0.72
N CYS A 175 -16.78 23.97 0.17
CA CYS A 175 -16.98 22.96 1.19
C CYS A 175 -17.35 21.60 0.56
N PRO A 176 -16.73 20.47 0.98
CA PRO A 176 -17.05 19.17 0.43
C PRO A 176 -18.51 18.83 0.76
N MET A 177 -19.27 18.46 -0.27
CA MET A 177 -20.69 18.13 -0.10
C MET A 177 -20.92 16.77 0.58
N PHE A 178 -20.00 15.83 0.35
CA PHE A 178 -20.10 14.47 0.88
C PHE A 178 -18.92 14.21 1.80
N MET A 179 -19.22 14.03 3.08
CA MET A 179 -18.25 13.69 4.12
C MET A 179 -18.85 12.62 5.00
N SER A 180 -18.05 11.61 5.32
CA SER A 180 -18.42 10.60 6.30
C SER A 180 -17.84 10.99 7.65
N PHE A 181 -18.68 10.96 8.68
CA PHE A 181 -18.31 11.18 10.08
C PHE A 181 -18.63 9.91 10.87
N ASP A 182 -17.90 9.68 11.96
CA ASP A 182 -18.10 8.49 12.80
C ASP A 182 -19.09 8.75 13.94
N ASP A 183 -19.42 10.03 14.20
CA ASP A 183 -20.45 10.50 15.12
C ASP A 183 -21.03 11.87 14.67
N ASP A 184 -21.92 12.47 15.46
CA ASP A 184 -22.65 13.72 15.13
C ASP A 184 -21.93 15.01 15.54
N THR A 185 -20.72 14.93 16.12
CA THR A 185 -20.02 16.05 16.77
C THR A 185 -18.57 16.23 16.33
N GLN A 186 -18.16 15.57 15.25
CA GLN A 186 -16.78 15.54 14.78
C GLN A 186 -16.40 16.79 13.97
N THR A 187 -15.14 17.19 14.12
CA THR A 187 -14.47 18.07 13.14
C THR A 187 -13.43 17.26 12.38
N LYS A 188 -13.61 17.08 11.08
CA LYS A 188 -12.61 16.40 10.21
C LYS A 188 -11.79 17.43 9.45
N GLN A 189 -10.49 17.17 9.30
CA GLN A 189 -9.64 17.95 8.40
C GLN A 189 -9.90 17.51 6.96
N TYR A 190 -9.96 18.47 6.04
CA TYR A 190 -10.01 18.22 4.61
C TYR A 190 -8.95 19.06 3.92
N ASN A 191 -7.91 18.40 3.41
CA ASN A 191 -6.88 19.03 2.61
C ASN A 191 -7.35 19.09 1.16
N VAL A 192 -7.47 20.29 0.61
CA VAL A 192 -7.90 20.47 -0.79
C VAL A 192 -6.84 19.82 -1.69
N PRO A 193 -7.21 18.88 -2.57
CA PRO A 193 -6.25 18.20 -3.44
C PRO A 193 -5.65 19.18 -4.47
N PRO A 194 -4.48 18.87 -5.04
CA PRO A 194 -3.96 19.66 -6.15
C PRO A 194 -4.92 19.59 -7.36
N PRO A 195 -4.94 20.62 -8.23
CA PRO A 195 -5.74 20.58 -9.46
C PRO A 195 -5.38 19.36 -10.31
N LYS A 196 -6.40 18.58 -10.68
CA LYS A 196 -6.22 17.32 -11.41
C LYS A 196 -5.47 17.52 -12.73
N ASP A 197 -5.82 18.55 -13.50
CA ASP A 197 -5.24 18.79 -14.82
C ASP A 197 -3.76 19.17 -14.70
N ASP A 198 -3.37 19.93 -13.67
CA ASP A 198 -1.97 20.30 -13.43
C ASP A 198 -1.12 19.09 -13.01
N LEU A 199 -1.69 18.22 -12.15
CA LEU A 199 -1.06 16.95 -11.78
C LEU A 199 -0.85 16.06 -13.00
N ILE A 200 -1.88 15.88 -13.83
CA ILE A 200 -1.79 15.09 -15.06
C ILE A 200 -0.76 15.70 -16.02
N ALA A 201 -0.77 17.02 -16.20
CA ALA A 201 0.15 17.71 -17.11
C ALA A 201 1.62 17.56 -16.68
N PHE A 202 1.89 17.60 -15.37
CA PHE A 202 3.23 17.32 -14.83
C PHE A 202 3.63 15.86 -15.05
N VAL A 203 2.79 14.90 -14.65
CA VAL A 203 3.09 13.46 -14.77
C VAL A 203 3.29 13.05 -16.22
N LYS A 204 2.52 13.62 -17.15
CA LYS A 204 2.59 13.33 -18.59
C LYS A 204 4.00 13.40 -19.16
N GLN A 205 4.80 14.36 -18.70
CA GLN A 205 6.17 14.60 -19.17
C GLN A 205 7.09 13.40 -18.98
N PHE A 206 6.75 12.51 -18.05
CA PHE A 206 7.54 11.32 -17.71
C PHE A 206 6.89 10.05 -18.21
N VAL A 207 5.56 10.01 -18.34
CA VAL A 207 4.85 8.77 -18.67
C VAL A 207 4.39 8.66 -20.13
N GLN A 208 4.32 9.79 -20.83
CA GLN A 208 4.03 9.91 -22.27
C GLN A 208 4.87 11.05 -22.88
N PRO A 209 6.22 10.90 -22.91
CA PRO A 209 7.14 11.94 -23.38
C PRO A 209 7.06 12.19 -24.90
#